data_AF-A0A382R3M1-F1
#
_entry.id   AF-A0A382R3M1-F1
#
_cell.length_a   1.000
_cell.length_b   1.000
_cell.length_c   1.000
_cell.angle_alpha   90.00
_cell.angle_beta   90.00
_cell.angle_gamma   90.00
#
_symmetry.space_group_name_H-M   'P 1'
#
loop_
_entity.id
_entity.type
_entity.pdbx_description
1 polymer ?
#
loop_
_entity_poly.entity_id
_entity_poly.type
_entity_poly.pdbx_seq_one_letter_code
_entity_poly.pdbx_strand_id
1 'polypeptide(L)' 'MKRRDFIKQSAAITGGLTLTGIGSSIISGCSTSETFKISLAEWSLHRSLQSGDIDHLDFYSIAKNEFGISAVEYVNSFFF' A
#
# COMPACT_ATOMS: atom_id res chain seq x y z
N MET A 1 -31.04 -12.68 37.32
CA MET A 1 -30.81 -12.47 35.87
C MET A 1 -30.14 -13.72 35.29
N LYS A 2 -30.57 -14.23 34.13
CA LYS A 2 -29.94 -15.42 33.51
C LYS A 2 -28.74 -14.99 32.64
N ARG A 3 -27.62 -15.72 32.69
CA ARG A 3 -26.37 -15.40 31.96
C ARG A 3 -26.60 -15.16 30.47
N ARG A 4 -27.46 -15.97 29.84
CA ARG A 4 -27.81 -15.84 28.41
C ARG A 4 -28.46 -14.52 28.06
N ASP A 5 -29.29 -13.98 28.95
CA ASP A 5 -30.01 -12.72 28.70
C ASP A 5 -29.07 -11.53 28.88
N PHE A 6 -28.14 -11.62 29.84
CA PHE A 6 -27.08 -10.64 30.05
C PHE A 6 -26.16 -10.51 28.83
N ILE A 7 -25.69 -11.64 28.26
CA ILE A 7 -24.80 -11.64 27.08
C ILE A 7 -25.50 -11.05 25.83
N LYS A 8 -26.78 -11.36 25.63
CA LYS A 8 -27.55 -10.78 24.51
C LYS A 8 -27.72 -9.27 24.66
N GLN A 9 -27.99 -8.81 25.87
CA GLN A 9 -28.23 -7.40 26.14
C GLN A 9 -26.93 -6.58 26.06
N SER A 10 -25.81 -7.11 26.59
CA SER A 10 -24.51 -6.44 26.48
C SER A 10 -24.00 -6.39 25.04
N ALA A 11 -24.21 -7.44 24.24
CA ALA A 11 -23.88 -7.42 22.82
C ALA A 11 -24.70 -6.37 22.04
N ALA A 12 -26.00 -6.24 22.33
CA ALA A 12 -26.88 -5.28 21.68
C ALA A 12 -26.54 -3.82 22.03
N ILE A 13 -26.20 -3.53 23.30
CA ILE A 13 -25.83 -2.19 23.75
C ILE A 13 -24.48 -1.78 23.15
N THR A 14 -23.47 -2.65 23.20
CA THR A 14 -22.15 -2.35 22.62
C THR A 14 -22.24 -2.17 21.10
N GLY A 15 -23.01 -3.00 20.39
CA GLY A 15 -23.25 -2.82 18.95
C GLY A 15 -24.03 -1.54 18.60
N GLY A 16 -24.93 -1.09 19.48
CA GLY A 16 -25.69 0.15 19.29
C GLY A 16 -24.85 1.42 19.49
N LEU A 17 -23.93 1.42 20.46
CA LEU A 17 -23.04 2.55 20.72
C LEU A 17 -21.91 2.67 19.68
N THR A 18 -21.38 1.56 19.15
CA THR A 18 -20.30 1.61 18.16
C THR A 18 -20.77 2.16 16.81
N LEU A 19 -22.03 1.91 16.43
CA LEU A 19 -22.61 2.41 15.17
C LEU A 19 -22.99 3.90 15.21
N THR A 20 -23.27 4.47 16.39
CA THR A 20 -23.75 5.86 16.51
C THR A 20 -22.73 6.85 17.08
N GLY A 21 -21.73 6.40 17.85
CA GLY A 21 -20.79 7.29 18.54
C GLY A 21 -19.38 7.42 17.93
N ILE A 22 -18.99 6.51 17.03
CA ILE A 22 -17.59 6.40 16.58
C ILE A 22 -17.46 6.42 15.05
N GLY A 23 -18.56 6.52 14.30
CA GLY A 23 -18.58 6.24 12.86
C GLY A 23 -17.73 7.16 11.96
N SER A 24 -17.32 8.35 12.42
CA SER A 24 -16.61 9.31 11.55
C SER A 24 -15.11 9.44 11.80
N SER A 25 -14.62 9.23 13.03
CA SER A 25 -13.22 9.55 13.36
C SER A 25 -12.25 8.37 13.21
N ILE A 26 -12.73 7.13 13.33
CA ILE A 26 -11.91 5.91 13.09
C ILE A 26 -11.76 5.55 11.61
N ILE A 27 -12.58 6.14 10.73
CA ILE A 27 -12.49 5.98 9.26
C ILE A 27 -11.82 7.20 8.62
N SER A 28 -11.42 8.20 9.42
CA SER A 28 -10.61 9.31 8.93
C SER A 28 -9.17 8.82 8.79
N GLY A 29 -8.88 8.18 7.65
CA GLY A 29 -7.53 7.78 7.27
C GLY A 29 -6.58 8.97 7.43
N CYS A 30 -5.49 8.76 8.16
CA CYS A 30 -4.44 9.76 8.32
C CYS A 30 -3.84 10.04 6.95
N SER A 31 -4.23 11.15 6.32
CA SER A 31 -3.56 11.66 5.11
C SER A 31 -2.25 12.29 5.55
N THR A 32 -1.26 11.46 5.87
CA THR A 32 0.11 11.93 6.06
C THR A 32 0.59 12.50 4.74
N SER A 33 0.92 13.79 4.71
CA SER A 33 1.69 14.36 3.60
C SER A 33 2.95 13.52 3.42
N GLU A 34 3.19 12.99 2.22
CA GLU A 34 4.34 12.12 1.98
C GLU A 34 5.64 12.86 2.32
N THR A 35 6.30 12.45 3.41
CA THR A 35 7.56 13.05 3.89
C THR A 35 8.78 12.53 3.13
N PHE A 36 8.57 11.57 2.22
CA PHE A 36 9.61 10.91 1.44
C PHE A 36 9.12 10.64 0.02
N LYS A 37 10.07 10.51 -0.91
CA LYS A 37 9.80 10.15 -2.31
C LYS A 37 10.13 8.68 -2.53
N ILE A 38 9.29 7.98 -3.28
CA ILE A 38 9.55 6.60 -3.68
C ILE A 38 10.46 6.58 -4.91
N SER A 39 11.48 5.71 -4.88
CA SER A 39 12.32 5.35 -6.01
C SER A 39 12.13 3.88 -6.39
N LEU A 40 12.47 3.53 -7.64
CA LEU A 40 12.49 2.16 -8.12
C LEU A 40 13.93 1.75 -8.45
N ALA A 41 14.40 0.65 -7.88
CA ALA A 41 15.69 0.08 -8.22
C ALA A 41 15.59 -0.83 -9.44
N GLU A 42 16.58 -0.79 -10.32
CA GLU A 42 16.61 -1.59 -11.55
C GLU A 42 16.53 -3.10 -11.27
N TRP A 43 17.09 -3.54 -10.14
CA TRP A 43 17.00 -4.93 -9.68
C TRP A 43 15.58 -5.39 -9.35
N SER A 44 14.64 -4.47 -9.12
CA SER A 44 13.21 -4.81 -8.96
C SER A 44 12.64 -5.47 -10.22
N LEU A 45 13.23 -5.21 -11.40
CA LEU A 45 12.84 -5.80 -12.69
C LEU A 45 13.89 -6.78 -13.25
N HIS A 46 14.78 -7.31 -12.41
CA HIS A 46 15.90 -8.16 -12.85
C HIS A 46 15.47 -9.36 -13.72
N ARG A 47 14.29 -9.95 -13.50
CA ARG A 47 13.82 -11.09 -14.29
C ARG A 47 13.49 -10.70 -15.73
N SER A 48 12.83 -9.56 -15.92
CA SER A 48 12.48 -9.03 -17.25
C SER A 48 13.71 -8.50 -17.99
N LEU A 49 14.64 -7.86 -17.26
CA LEU A 49 15.91 -7.40 -17.81
C LEU A 49 16.80 -8.58 -18.23
N GLN A 50 16.94 -9.62 -17.39
CA GLN A 50 17.77 -10.79 -17.70
C GLN A 50 17.18 -11.70 -18.79
N SER A 51 15.85 -11.70 -18.95
CA SER A 51 15.20 -12.43 -20.05
C SER A 51 15.27 -11.69 -21.38
N GLY A 52 15.62 -10.39 -21.37
CA GLY A 52 15.63 -9.54 -22.56
C GLY A 52 14.25 -9.04 -22.98
N ASP A 53 13.22 -9.24 -22.14
CA ASP A 53 11.86 -8.73 -22.39
C ASP A 53 11.81 -7.20 -22.32
N ILE A 54 12.71 -6.59 -21.54
CA ILE A 54 12.84 -5.15 -21.31
C ILE A 54 14.31 -4.77 -21.49
N ASP A 55 14.57 -3.70 -22.24
CA ASP A 55 15.90 -3.11 -22.32
C ASP A 55 16.18 -2.25 -21.07
N HIS A 56 17.40 -2.32 -20.54
CA HIS A 56 17.87 -1.47 -19.44
C HIS A 56 17.72 0.04 -19.74
N LEU A 57 17.80 0.44 -21.01
CA LEU A 57 17.56 1.84 -21.43
C LEU A 57 16.09 2.25 -21.32
N ASP A 58 15.17 1.30 -21.40
CA ASP A 58 13.72 1.53 -21.26
C ASP A 58 13.27 1.56 -19.80
N PHE A 59 14.16 1.23 -18.85
CA PHE A 59 13.85 1.12 -17.43
C PHE A 59 13.17 2.39 -16.87
N TYR A 60 13.70 3.58 -17.16
CA TYR A 60 13.10 4.83 -16.68
C TYR A 60 11.71 5.07 -17.26
N SER A 61 11.51 4.75 -18.54
CA SER A 61 10.22 4.88 -19.21
C SER A 61 9.17 3.99 -18.53
N ILE A 62 9.53 2.75 -18.22
CA ILE A 62 8.66 1.80 -17.53
C ILE A 62 8.38 2.24 -16.10
N ALA A 63 9.41 2.64 -15.34
CA ALA A 63 9.25 3.18 -13.99
C ALA A 63 8.23 4.32 -13.94
N LYS A 64 8.31 5.24 -14.92
CA LYS A 64 7.44 6.41 -14.99
C LYS A 64 6.04 6.11 -15.50
N ASN A 65 5.91 5.34 -16.59
CA ASN A 65 4.64 5.15 -17.29
C ASN A 65 3.78 4.04 -16.68
N GLU A 66 4.41 2.94 -16.24
CA GLU A 66 3.68 1.78 -15.69
C GLU A 66 3.51 1.88 -14.17
N PHE A 67 4.54 2.39 -13.46
CA PHE A 67 4.54 2.43 -12.00
C PHE A 67 4.32 3.83 -11.41
N GLY A 68 4.32 4.89 -12.23
CA GLY A 68 4.19 6.26 -11.75
C GLY A 68 5.38 6.76 -10.92
N ILE A 69 6.51 6.06 -10.96
CA ILE A 69 7.70 6.36 -10.16
C ILE A 69 8.67 7.17 -11.01
N SER A 70 8.98 8.39 -10.56
CA SER A 70 9.85 9.32 -11.31
C SER A 70 11.32 9.33 -10.86
N ALA A 71 11.66 8.58 -9.81
CA ALA A 71 13.02 8.43 -9.32
C ALA A 71 13.48 6.97 -9.51
N VAL A 72 14.66 6.76 -10.11
CA VAL A 72 15.17 5.42 -10.43
C VAL A 72 16.60 5.25 -9.97
N GLU A 73 16.98 4.01 -9.65
CA GLU A 73 18.33 3.63 -9.22
C GLU A 73 18.88 2.56 -10.18
N TYR A 74 19.87 2.95 -10.98
CA TYR A 74 20.52 2.05 -11.93
C TYR A 74 21.50 1.09 -11.26
N VAL A 75 21.64 -0.10 -11.83
CA VAL A 75 22.55 -1.15 -11.37
C VAL A 75 23.44 -1.61 -12.53
N ASN A 76 24.75 -1.41 -12.36
CA ASN A 76 25.77 -1.67 -13.37
C ASN A 76 25.72 -3.08 -13.99
N SER A 77 25.27 -4.09 -13.24
CA SER A 77 25.14 -5.48 -13.69
C SER A 77 24.27 -5.72 -14.92
N PHE A 78 23.41 -4.78 -15.32
CA PHE A 78 22.57 -4.88 -16.53
C PHE A 78 23.18 -4.20 -17.77
N PHE A 79 24.38 -3.62 -17.66
CA PHE A 79 25.06 -2.91 -18.74
C PHE A 79 26.13 -3.75 -19.45
N PHE A 80 26.20 -5.06 -19.19
CA PHE A 80 27.24 -5.98 -19.69
C PHE A 80 26.67 -7.18 -20.44
#